data_AF-A0A7Z1HNW1-F1
#
_entry.id   AF-A0A7Z1HNW1-F1
#
_cell.length_a   1.000
_cell.length_b   1.000
_cell.length_c   1.000
_cell.angle_alpha   90.00
_cell.angle_beta   90.00
_cell.angle_gamma   90.00
#
_symmetry.space_group_name_H-M   'P 1'
#
loop_
_entity.id
_entity.type
_entity.pdbx_description
1 polymer ?
#
loop_
_entity_poly.entity_id
_entity_poly.type
_entity_poly.pdbx_seq_one_letter_code
_entity_poly.pdbx_strand_id
1 'polypeptide(L)'
;IDCMIALPGQLFFTTQIPVCLWFMTNSKAADPAKGSRNRQGETLFIDARNLGTMINRTTKELTADDIATIADTYHAWRSTPEELVERVKRGDSQLAQYEDQAGFCKVATIAEIKANDSVLTPGRYVGAAEQEDDGVAFETKMRELSQTLFAQMKQAEELDNAIRQNLEVLGYGI
;
A
#
# COMPACT_ATOMS: atom_id res chain seq x y z
N ILE A 1 -18.71 -0.29 1.08
CA ILE A 1 -17.40 0.34 1.39
C ILE A 1 -17.22 1.53 0.47
N ASP A 2 -16.96 2.72 0.99
CA ASP A 2 -16.76 3.95 0.19
C ASP A 2 -15.30 4.12 -0.20
N CYS A 3 -14.41 4.02 0.78
CA CYS A 3 -12.97 4.13 0.58
C CYS A 3 -12.21 3.20 1.54
N MET A 4 -11.10 2.65 1.05
CA MET A 4 -10.13 1.84 1.78
C MET A 4 -8.78 2.54 1.77
N ILE A 5 -8.17 2.75 2.92
CA ILE A 5 -6.87 3.43 3.03
C ILE A 5 -5.89 2.53 3.77
N ALA A 6 -4.82 2.09 3.11
CA ALA A 6 -3.73 1.37 3.75
C ALA A 6 -2.74 2.37 4.31
N LEU A 7 -2.52 2.37 5.63
CA LEU A 7 -1.59 3.28 6.29
C LEU A 7 -0.20 2.66 6.44
N PRO A 8 0.84 3.48 6.65
CA PRO A 8 2.17 3.00 6.98
C PRO A 8 2.19 2.05 8.18
N GLY A 9 3.16 1.13 8.18
CA GLY A 9 3.55 0.44 9.41
C GLY A 9 4.19 1.41 10.41
N GLN A 10 4.47 0.93 11.62
CA GLN A 10 5.19 1.69 12.66
C GLN A 10 4.49 2.97 13.16
N LEU A 11 3.18 3.11 12.94
CA LEU A 11 2.41 4.24 13.48
C LEU A 11 2.07 4.10 14.98
N PHE A 12 2.24 2.91 15.55
CA PHE A 12 1.89 2.61 16.94
C PHE A 12 3.13 2.24 17.74
N PHE A 13 3.23 2.73 18.98
CA PHE A 13 4.39 2.49 19.84
C PHE A 13 4.62 1.01 20.19
N THR A 14 3.57 0.18 20.17
CA THR A 14 3.62 -1.22 20.63
C THR A 14 3.66 -2.24 19.50
N THR A 15 3.41 -1.84 18.25
CA THR A 15 3.38 -2.76 17.11
C THR A 15 3.78 -2.07 15.82
N GLN A 16 4.53 -2.79 14.98
CA GLN A 16 4.91 -2.34 13.65
C GLN A 16 3.88 -2.71 12.57
N ILE A 17 2.85 -3.47 12.94
CA ILE A 17 1.83 -3.95 12.01
C ILE A 17 1.09 -2.75 11.39
N PRO A 18 1.02 -2.66 10.05
CA PRO A 18 0.26 -1.61 9.39
C PRO A 18 -1.24 -1.78 9.63
N VAL A 19 -1.96 -0.67 9.55
CA VAL A 19 -3.42 -0.64 9.71
C VAL A 19 -4.11 -0.15 8.45
N CYS A 20 -5.39 -0.44 8.34
CA CYS A 20 -6.22 0.01 7.23
C CYS A 20 -7.46 0.72 7.75
N LEU A 21 -7.74 1.91 7.23
CA LEU A 21 -8.96 2.66 7.52
C LEU A 21 -10.05 2.29 6.53
N TRP A 22 -11.25 2.04 7.06
CA TRP A 22 -12.43 1.67 6.29
C TRP A 22 -13.47 2.78 6.39
N PHE A 23 -13.70 3.48 5.29
CA PHE A 23 -14.76 4.47 5.22
C PHE A 23 -16.02 3.81 4.68
N MET A 24 -17.09 3.87 5.47
CA MET A 24 -18.39 3.31 5.13
C MET A 24 -19.41 4.44 5.02
N THR A 25 -20.37 4.28 4.11
CA THR A 25 -21.45 5.24 3.93
C THR A 25 -22.74 4.50 3.60
N ASN A 26 -23.86 5.03 4.11
CA ASN A 26 -25.19 4.47 3.86
C ASN A 26 -25.73 4.83 2.47
N SER A 27 -25.15 5.85 1.80
CA SER A 27 -25.52 6.22 0.44
C SER A 27 -24.32 6.74 -0.34
N LYS A 28 -24.19 6.25 -1.57
CA LYS A 28 -23.21 6.73 -2.56
C LYS A 28 -23.87 7.48 -3.72
N ALA A 29 -25.18 7.71 -3.66
CA ALA A 29 -25.87 8.53 -4.64
C ALA A 29 -25.35 9.97 -4.58
N ALA A 30 -25.57 10.73 -5.66
CA ALA A 30 -25.27 12.16 -5.64
C ALA A 30 -26.06 12.84 -4.51
N ASP A 31 -25.39 13.72 -3.78
CA ASP A 31 -25.98 14.52 -2.70
C ASP A 31 -25.52 15.97 -2.88
N PRO A 32 -26.29 16.79 -3.65
CA PRO A 32 -25.93 18.18 -3.93
C PRO A 32 -25.82 19.02 -2.66
N ALA A 33 -26.58 18.70 -1.60
CA ALA A 33 -26.52 19.44 -0.34
C ALA A 33 -25.17 19.24 0.39
N LYS A 34 -24.48 18.14 0.10
CA LYS A 34 -23.13 17.85 0.62
C LYS A 34 -22.04 17.97 -0.45
N GLY A 35 -22.38 18.48 -1.63
CA GLY A 35 -21.46 18.55 -2.78
C GLY A 35 -20.85 17.21 -3.17
N SER A 36 -21.52 16.09 -2.91
CA SER A 36 -20.99 14.74 -3.23
C SER A 36 -21.50 14.25 -4.58
N ARG A 37 -20.61 13.73 -5.44
CA ARG A 37 -20.99 13.12 -6.72
C ARG A 37 -21.60 11.73 -6.54
N ASN A 38 -22.23 11.19 -7.59
CA ASN A 38 -22.64 9.79 -7.61
C ASN A 38 -21.41 8.88 -7.73
N ARG A 39 -21.30 7.91 -6.81
CA ARG A 39 -20.18 6.96 -6.66
C ARG A 39 -20.70 5.53 -6.48
N GLN A 40 -21.97 5.28 -6.82
CA GLN A 40 -22.54 3.94 -6.77
C GLN A 40 -21.75 3.02 -7.71
N GLY A 41 -21.43 1.81 -7.26
CA GLY A 41 -20.64 0.85 -8.03
C GLY A 41 -19.12 1.03 -7.94
N GLU A 42 -18.64 2.12 -7.32
CA GLU A 42 -17.21 2.45 -7.22
C GLU A 42 -16.72 2.39 -5.78
N THR A 43 -15.46 2.00 -5.56
CA THR A 43 -14.76 2.12 -4.27
C THR A 43 -13.39 2.73 -4.52
N LEU A 44 -13.02 3.73 -3.72
CA LEU A 44 -11.69 4.33 -3.78
C LEU A 44 -10.70 3.54 -2.92
N PHE A 45 -9.56 3.21 -3.50
CA PHE A 45 -8.43 2.61 -2.80
C PHE A 45 -7.29 3.63 -2.73
N ILE A 46 -6.76 3.85 -1.52
CA ILE A 46 -5.58 4.69 -1.28
C ILE A 46 -4.52 3.84 -0.57
N ASP A 47 -3.32 3.80 -1.12
CA ASP A 47 -2.15 3.16 -0.55
C ASP A 47 -1.18 4.21 -0.03
N ALA A 48 -1.36 4.58 1.24
CA ALA A 48 -0.52 5.56 1.92
C ALA A 48 0.68 4.90 2.61
N ARG A 49 1.00 3.61 2.36
CA ARG A 49 2.05 2.88 3.11
C ARG A 49 3.43 3.51 3.02
N ASN A 50 3.70 4.24 1.93
CA ASN A 50 4.96 4.94 1.69
C ASN A 50 5.03 6.34 2.32
N LEU A 51 3.92 6.87 2.84
CA LEU A 51 3.88 8.17 3.52
C LEU A 51 4.45 8.09 4.95
N GLY A 52 4.55 9.26 5.57
CA GLY A 52 4.96 9.43 6.96
C GLY A 52 6.48 9.51 7.15
N THR A 53 6.86 10.23 8.20
CA THR A 53 8.26 10.51 8.56
C THR A 53 8.66 9.72 9.79
N MET A 54 9.89 9.18 9.78
CA MET A 54 10.45 8.51 10.96
C MET A 54 10.78 9.56 12.03
N ILE A 55 10.08 9.50 13.17
CA ILE A 55 10.38 10.37 14.33
C ILE A 55 11.40 9.73 15.26
N ASN A 56 11.57 8.41 15.17
CA ASN A 56 12.64 7.65 15.79
C ASN A 56 12.89 6.37 14.97
N ARG A 57 13.82 5.52 15.39
CA ARG A 57 14.22 4.29 14.67
C ARG A 57 13.08 3.28 14.45
N THR A 58 11.99 3.35 15.22
CA THR A 58 10.93 2.33 15.21
C THR A 58 9.53 2.91 15.03
N THR A 59 9.38 4.23 14.91
CA THR A 59 8.08 4.90 14.91
C THR A 59 8.02 5.93 13.79
N LYS A 60 6.94 5.83 13.00
CA LYS A 60 6.54 6.83 12.01
C LYS A 60 5.45 7.74 12.57
N GLU A 61 5.46 8.97 12.10
CA GLU A 61 4.37 9.93 12.24
C GLU A 61 3.85 10.28 10.84
N LEU A 62 2.52 10.43 10.70
CA LEU A 62 1.94 11.11 9.55
C LEU A 62 1.92 12.60 9.85
N THR A 63 2.65 13.37 9.05
CA THR A 63 2.67 14.83 9.15
C THR A 63 1.34 15.43 8.72
N ALA A 64 1.12 16.71 9.00
CA ALA A 64 -0.05 17.42 8.52
C ALA A 64 -0.18 17.35 6.98
N ASP A 65 0.94 17.40 6.26
CA ASP A 65 0.97 17.33 4.79
C ASP A 65 0.64 15.91 4.28
N ASP A 66 1.11 14.86 4.97
CA ASP A 66 0.73 13.48 4.65
C ASP A 66 -0.79 13.29 4.79
N ILE A 67 -1.35 13.79 5.90
CA ILE A 67 -2.79 13.71 6.18
C ILE A 67 -3.58 14.53 5.14
N ALA A 68 -3.12 15.74 4.83
CA ALA A 68 -3.73 16.60 3.82
C ALA A 68 -3.75 15.92 2.45
N THR A 69 -2.65 15.29 2.04
CA THR A 69 -2.54 14.55 0.77
C THR A 69 -3.60 13.44 0.67
N ILE A 70 -3.76 12.64 1.74
CA ILE A 70 -4.77 11.57 1.80
C ILE A 70 -6.19 12.16 1.77
N ALA A 71 -6.44 13.18 2.58
CA ALA A 71 -7.76 13.81 2.71
C ALA A 71 -8.18 14.49 1.40
N ASP A 72 -7.27 15.21 0.75
CA ASP A 72 -7.48 15.87 -0.53
C ASP A 72 -7.82 14.87 -1.61
N THR A 73 -7.08 13.76 -1.68
CA THR A 73 -7.36 12.69 -2.65
C THR A 73 -8.77 12.12 -2.48
N TYR A 74 -9.16 11.83 -1.24
CA TYR A 74 -10.50 11.34 -0.94
C TYR A 74 -11.58 12.38 -1.29
N HIS A 75 -11.37 13.65 -0.95
CA HIS A 75 -12.33 14.71 -1.22
C HIS A 75 -12.43 15.08 -2.69
N ALA A 76 -11.32 15.08 -3.43
CA ALA A 76 -11.30 15.27 -4.88
C ALA A 76 -12.11 14.18 -5.58
N TRP A 77 -11.96 12.92 -5.15
CA TRP A 77 -12.75 11.80 -5.69
C TRP A 77 -14.23 11.89 -5.30
N ARG A 78 -14.52 12.32 -4.07
CA ARG A 78 -15.87 12.30 -3.50
C ARG A 78 -16.76 13.43 -4.00
N SER A 79 -16.19 14.59 -4.27
CA SER A 79 -16.94 15.83 -4.48
C SER A 79 -17.41 15.99 -5.92
N THR A 80 -18.44 16.82 -6.14
CA THR A 80 -18.72 17.35 -7.48
C THR A 80 -17.64 18.37 -7.87
N PRO A 81 -17.44 18.65 -9.16
CA PRO A 81 -16.47 19.66 -9.60
C PRO A 81 -16.69 21.03 -8.95
N GLU A 82 -17.94 21.42 -8.74
CA GLU A 82 -18.30 22.71 -8.14
C GLU A 82 -17.90 22.77 -6.66
N GLU A 83 -18.20 21.73 -5.87
CA GLU A 83 -17.78 21.66 -4.47
C GLU A 83 -16.25 21.61 -4.35
N LEU A 84 -15.57 20.93 -5.27
CA LEU A 84 -14.12 20.84 -5.26
C LEU A 84 -13.47 22.21 -5.52
N VAL A 85 -14.01 22.99 -6.46
CA VAL A 85 -13.59 24.38 -6.69
C VAL A 85 -13.77 25.23 -5.43
N GLU A 86 -14.90 25.09 -4.72
CA GLU A 86 -15.13 25.83 -3.48
C GLU A 86 -14.21 25.38 -2.34
N ARG A 87 -13.88 24.08 -2.24
CA ARG A 87 -12.87 23.56 -1.29
C ARG A 87 -11.51 24.19 -1.51
N VAL A 88 -11.06 24.26 -2.77
CA VAL A 88 -9.78 24.89 -3.12
C VAL A 88 -9.80 26.37 -2.76
N LYS A 89 -10.89 27.09 -3.04
CA LYS A 89 -11.03 28.51 -2.65
C LYS A 89 -10.98 28.75 -1.15
N ARG A 90 -11.55 27.84 -0.35
CA ARG A 90 -11.51 27.90 1.12
C ARG A 90 -10.15 27.51 1.71
N GLY A 91 -9.27 26.89 0.92
CA GLY A 91 -8.02 26.31 1.40
C GLY A 91 -8.18 24.96 2.09
N ASP A 92 -9.35 24.32 1.92
CA ASP A 92 -9.63 22.98 2.47
C ASP A 92 -9.01 21.87 1.63
N SER A 93 -8.56 22.18 0.41
CA SER A 93 -7.94 21.22 -0.49
C SER A 93 -7.00 21.88 -1.49
N GLN A 94 -5.96 21.16 -1.89
CA GLN A 94 -5.03 21.60 -2.94
C GLN A 94 -5.35 20.98 -4.31
N LEU A 95 -6.21 19.96 -4.37
CA LEU A 95 -6.55 19.24 -5.59
C LEU A 95 -7.79 19.83 -6.27
N ALA A 96 -7.62 20.29 -7.52
CA ALA A 96 -8.72 20.80 -8.34
C ALA A 96 -9.52 19.71 -9.07
N GLN A 97 -8.97 18.49 -9.14
CA GLN A 97 -9.62 17.31 -9.70
C GLN A 97 -9.00 16.03 -9.14
N TYR A 98 -9.72 14.92 -9.27
CA TYR A 98 -9.20 13.59 -8.96
C TYR A 98 -8.62 12.93 -10.21
N GLU A 99 -7.51 12.21 -10.02
CA GLU A 99 -6.91 11.34 -11.02
C GLU A 99 -6.32 10.10 -10.32
N ASP A 100 -6.42 8.93 -10.96
CA ASP A 100 -5.77 7.72 -10.48
C ASP A 100 -4.24 7.87 -10.57
N GLN A 101 -3.54 7.46 -9.52
CA GLN A 101 -2.08 7.56 -9.42
C GLN A 101 -1.48 6.20 -9.10
N ALA A 102 -0.62 5.71 -9.99
CA ALA A 102 0.04 4.42 -9.83
C ALA A 102 0.82 4.36 -8.50
N GLY A 103 0.58 3.31 -7.73
CA GLY A 103 1.16 3.12 -6.41
C GLY A 103 0.56 3.96 -5.28
N PHE A 104 -0.42 4.83 -5.55
CA PHE A 104 -1.00 5.70 -4.53
C PHE A 104 -2.53 5.63 -4.45
N CYS A 105 -3.27 5.88 -5.53
CA CYS A 105 -4.74 5.85 -5.47
C CYS A 105 -5.38 5.34 -6.76
N LYS A 106 -6.50 4.61 -6.60
CA LYS A 106 -7.27 4.10 -7.73
C LYS A 106 -8.74 3.89 -7.38
N VAL A 107 -9.64 4.22 -8.30
CA VAL A 107 -11.04 3.80 -8.24
C VAL A 107 -11.19 2.40 -8.84
N ALA A 108 -11.85 1.49 -8.12
CA ALA A 108 -12.23 0.20 -8.67
C ALA A 108 -13.75 0.01 -8.63
N THR A 109 -14.26 -0.60 -9.68
CA THR A 109 -15.65 -1.02 -9.82
C THR A 109 -15.93 -2.29 -9.02
N ILE A 110 -17.20 -2.55 -8.70
CA ILE A 110 -17.62 -3.82 -8.08
C ILE A 110 -17.19 -5.03 -8.92
N ALA A 111 -17.19 -4.91 -10.25
CA ALA A 111 -16.76 -5.98 -11.14
C ALA A 111 -15.27 -6.30 -10.98
N GLU A 112 -14.40 -5.28 -10.94
CA GLU A 112 -12.96 -5.46 -10.70
C GLU A 112 -12.68 -6.03 -9.31
N ILE A 113 -13.44 -5.58 -8.30
CA ILE A 113 -13.33 -6.13 -6.94
C ILE A 113 -13.70 -7.62 -6.92
N LYS A 114 -14.76 -8.00 -7.62
CA LYS A 114 -15.17 -9.40 -7.74
C LYS A 114 -14.14 -10.24 -8.50
N ALA A 115 -13.54 -9.69 -9.55
CA ALA A 115 -12.45 -10.34 -10.29
C ALA A 115 -11.17 -10.53 -9.44
N ASN A 116 -11.02 -9.74 -8.37
CA ASN A 116 -9.95 -9.87 -7.39
C ASN A 116 -10.39 -10.64 -6.12
N ASP A 117 -11.31 -11.60 -6.27
CA ASP A 117 -11.82 -12.46 -5.20
C ASP A 117 -12.41 -11.69 -4.00
N SER A 118 -12.89 -10.46 -4.23
CA SER A 118 -13.40 -9.55 -3.20
C SER A 118 -12.36 -9.13 -2.15
N VAL A 119 -11.05 -9.27 -2.44
CA VAL A 119 -9.97 -8.78 -1.59
C VAL A 119 -9.91 -7.27 -1.66
N LEU A 120 -9.99 -6.57 -0.53
CA LEU A 120 -10.07 -5.10 -0.47
C LEU A 120 -8.74 -4.41 -0.09
N THR A 121 -7.61 -5.07 -0.29
CA THR A 121 -6.29 -4.49 0.02
C THR A 121 -5.92 -3.44 -1.04
N PRO A 122 -5.71 -2.15 -0.70
CA PRO A 122 -5.43 -1.09 -1.67
C PRO A 122 -4.30 -1.38 -2.65
N GLY A 123 -3.19 -1.96 -2.17
CA GLY A 123 -2.05 -2.34 -2.99
C GLY A 123 -2.37 -3.26 -4.18
N ARG A 124 -3.48 -4.00 -4.14
CA ARG A 124 -3.93 -4.86 -5.25
C ARG A 124 -4.56 -4.06 -6.41
N TYR A 125 -5.02 -2.84 -6.14
CA TYR A 125 -5.71 -2.00 -7.10
C TYR A 125 -4.81 -0.88 -7.63
N VAL A 126 -4.04 -0.23 -6.76
CA VAL A 126 -3.24 0.95 -7.13
C VAL A 126 -2.02 0.61 -8.00
N GLY A 127 -1.65 -0.66 -8.13
CA GLY A 127 -0.45 -1.08 -8.85
C GLY A 127 0.84 -0.72 -8.10
N ALA A 128 1.98 -0.87 -8.77
CA ALA A 128 3.25 -0.34 -8.27
C ALA A 128 3.44 1.07 -8.83
N ALA A 129 3.96 1.99 -8.01
CA ALA A 129 4.58 3.20 -8.57
C ALA A 129 5.69 2.76 -9.53
N GLU A 130 5.96 3.55 -10.57
CA GLU A 130 7.15 3.33 -11.40
C GLU A 130 8.36 3.34 -10.48
N GLN A 131 8.94 2.15 -10.29
CA GLN A 131 10.19 2.01 -9.58
C GLN A 131 11.27 2.54 -10.52
N GLU A 132 12.23 3.34 -10.03
CA GLU A 132 13.44 3.60 -10.80
C GLU A 132 14.00 2.23 -11.23
N ASP A 133 13.98 1.97 -12.53
CA ASP A 133 14.59 0.79 -13.11
C ASP A 133 16.05 0.79 -12.66
N ASP A 134 16.45 -0.24 -11.92
CA ASP A 134 17.84 -0.43 -11.51
C ASP A 134 18.75 -0.73 -12.73
N GLY A 135 18.16 -0.74 -13.93
CA GLY A 135 18.77 -1.00 -15.21
C GLY A 135 18.96 -2.49 -15.46
N VAL A 136 18.51 -3.35 -14.54
CA VAL A 136 18.71 -4.79 -14.60
C VAL A 136 17.42 -5.47 -14.99
N ALA A 137 17.40 -6.04 -16.20
CA ALA A 137 16.28 -6.84 -16.68
C ALA A 137 15.92 -7.96 -15.68
N PHE A 138 14.62 -8.16 -15.47
CA PHE A 138 14.07 -9.17 -14.54
C PHE A 138 14.73 -10.55 -14.71
N GLU A 139 14.89 -11.01 -15.95
CA GLU A 139 15.53 -12.29 -16.29
C GLU A 139 16.98 -12.39 -15.80
N THR A 140 17.74 -11.29 -15.89
CA THR A 140 19.12 -11.23 -15.39
C THR A 140 19.13 -11.32 -13.87
N LYS A 141 18.28 -10.53 -13.20
CA LYS A 141 18.17 -10.51 -11.73
C LYS A 141 17.73 -11.86 -11.18
N MET A 142 16.73 -12.49 -11.81
CA MET A 142 16.25 -13.83 -11.43
C MET A 142 17.34 -14.89 -11.60
N ARG A 143 18.13 -14.82 -12.67
CA ARG A 143 19.25 -15.74 -12.89
C ARG A 143 20.31 -15.60 -11.81
N GLU A 144 20.74 -14.38 -11.50
CA GLU A 144 21.75 -14.09 -10.49
C GLU A 144 21.29 -14.51 -9.08
N LEU A 145 20.06 -14.18 -8.71
CA LEU A 145 19.47 -14.56 -7.43
C LEU A 145 19.34 -16.09 -7.32
N SER A 146 18.93 -16.77 -8.40
CA SER A 146 18.83 -18.24 -8.41
C SER A 146 20.20 -18.89 -8.26
N GLN A 147 21.23 -18.39 -8.95
CA GLN A 147 22.60 -18.89 -8.80
C GLN A 147 23.11 -18.72 -7.37
N THR A 148 22.85 -17.57 -6.76
CA THR A 148 23.22 -17.28 -5.38
C THR A 148 22.50 -18.23 -4.42
N LEU A 149 21.19 -18.45 -4.62
CA LEU A 149 20.41 -19.39 -3.82
C LEU A 149 20.98 -20.80 -3.91
N PHE A 150 21.29 -21.31 -5.11
CA PHE A 150 21.87 -22.65 -5.26
C PHE A 150 23.25 -22.78 -4.62
N ALA A 151 24.10 -21.74 -4.70
CA ALA A 151 25.38 -21.72 -4.01
C ALA A 151 25.22 -21.78 -2.49
N GLN A 152 24.27 -21.01 -1.95
CA GLN A 152 23.95 -21.02 -0.51
C GLN A 152 23.37 -22.36 -0.05
N MET A 153 22.53 -23.01 -0.87
CA MET A 153 22.02 -24.35 -0.57
C MET A 153 23.15 -25.38 -0.50
N LYS A 154 24.11 -25.34 -1.42
CA LYS A 154 25.28 -26.22 -1.38
C LYS A 154 26.13 -26.00 -0.13
N GLN A 155 26.37 -24.74 0.24
CA GLN A 155 27.08 -24.41 1.47
C GLN A 155 26.34 -24.92 2.71
N ALA A 156 25.01 -24.84 2.72
CA ALA A 156 24.20 -25.37 3.82
C ALA A 156 24.37 -26.90 3.95
N GLU A 157 24.36 -27.65 2.84
CA GLU A 157 24.61 -29.10 2.86
C GLU A 157 26.01 -29.46 3.38
N GLU A 158 27.04 -28.71 2.98
CA GLU A 158 28.41 -28.91 3.46
C GLU A 158 28.51 -28.68 4.99
N LEU A 159 27.87 -27.61 5.47
CA LEU A 159 27.82 -27.29 6.90
C LEU A 159 27.01 -28.31 7.70
N ASP A 160 25.86 -28.77 7.18
CA ASP A 160 25.05 -29.81 7.81
C ASP A 160 25.84 -31.12 7.96
N ASN A 161 26.60 -31.51 6.95
CA ASN A 161 27.48 -32.67 7.01
C ASN A 161 28.59 -32.50 8.06
N ALA A 162 29.22 -31.32 8.11
CA ALA A 162 30.24 -31.03 9.12
C ALA A 162 29.67 -31.04 10.55
N ILE A 163 28.45 -30.53 10.74
CA ILE A 163 27.74 -30.57 12.03
C ILE A 163 27.47 -32.02 12.45
N ARG A 164 26.99 -32.88 11.53
CA ARG A 164 26.75 -34.31 11.81
C ARG A 164 28.03 -35.02 12.24
N GLN A 165 29.13 -34.83 11.52
CA GLN A 165 30.43 -35.41 11.86
C GLN A 165 30.90 -34.95 13.25
N ASN A 166 30.76 -33.67 13.58
CA ASN A 166 31.12 -33.15 14.89
C ASN A 166 30.25 -33.74 16.02
N LEU A 167 28.95 -33.94 15.78
CA LEU A 167 28.05 -34.58 16.75
C LEU A 167 28.40 -36.04 16.99
N GLU A 168 28.78 -36.79 15.94
CA GLU A 168 29.29 -38.17 16.06
C GLU A 168 30.53 -38.22 16.96
N VAL A 169 31.51 -37.34 16.74
CA VAL A 169 32.74 -37.25 17.57
C VAL A 169 32.44 -36.95 19.04
N LEU A 170 31.41 -36.16 19.30
CA LEU A 170 30.98 -35.80 20.66
C LEU A 170 30.08 -36.86 21.32
N GLY A 171 29.75 -37.95 20.62
CA GLY A 171 28.91 -39.05 21.13
C GLY A 171 27.40 -38.79 21.06
N TYR A 172 26.97 -37.80 20.26
CA TYR A 172 25.56 -37.44 20.05
C TYR A 172 25.08 -37.65 18.61
N GLY A 173 25.89 -38.26 17.75
CA GLY A 173 25.49 -38.63 16.39
C GLY A 173 24.36 -39.68 16.42
N ILE A 174 23.29 -39.43 15.67
CA ILE A 174 22.17 -40.36 15.45
C ILE A 174 22.26 -40.87 14.01
#